data_AF-A0A535DVJ8-F1
#
_entry.id   AF-A0A535DVJ8-F1
#
_cell.length_a   1.000
_cell.length_b   1.000
_cell.length_c   1.000
_cell.angle_alpha   90.00
_cell.angle_beta   90.00
_cell.angle_gamma   90.00
#
_symmetry.space_group_name_H-M   'P 1'
#
loop_
_entity.id
_entity.type
_entity.pdbx_description
1 polymer ?
#
loop_
_entity_poly.entity_id
_entity_poly.type
_entity_poly.pdbx_seq_one_letter_code
_entity_poly.pdbx_strand_id
1 'polypeptide(L)'
;MLLNAPLPAQDVADVTRRGRRGPGVPIIPSRVRQARIEHGLSLADLAGTEVSRAFIHQLEQGLARPSLQILELIAQRTGRSVSYFTSGEVQPAAGPDLSSDLVATSKRLERLASTLELTESNREAFRMVVNNLRHGARLIAAVTQERKARKAERPPGTQHELTS
;
A
#
# COMPACT_ATOMS: atom_id res chain seq x y z
N MET A 1 -2.72 -35.02 -63.85
CA MET A 1 -3.57 -35.58 -62.77
C MET A 1 -2.99 -35.14 -61.44
N LEU A 2 -3.78 -34.36 -60.70
CA LEU A 2 -3.53 -33.94 -59.32
C LEU A 2 -3.48 -35.16 -58.41
N LEU A 3 -2.60 -35.17 -57.40
CA LEU A 3 -3.03 -35.41 -56.02
C LEU A 3 -1.97 -34.92 -55.03
N ASN A 4 -2.32 -33.77 -54.47
CA ASN A 4 -1.71 -33.03 -53.38
C ASN A 4 -1.86 -33.86 -52.09
N ALA A 5 -0.77 -34.36 -51.51
CA ALA A 5 -0.78 -35.01 -50.20
C ALA A 5 -0.52 -33.95 -49.11
N PRO A 6 -1.35 -33.87 -48.06
CA PRO A 6 -1.30 -32.77 -47.11
C PRO A 6 -0.08 -32.89 -46.17
N LEU A 7 0.57 -31.74 -45.93
CA LEU A 7 1.55 -31.56 -44.86
C LEU A 7 0.91 -31.93 -43.52
N PRO A 8 1.61 -32.66 -42.62
CA PRO A 8 1.13 -32.88 -41.27
C PRO A 8 1.05 -31.54 -40.54
N ALA A 9 -0.14 -31.29 -39.98
CA ALA A 9 -0.47 -30.10 -39.22
C ALA A 9 0.53 -29.89 -38.07
N GLN A 10 0.98 -28.64 -37.95
CA GLN A 10 1.61 -28.11 -36.75
C GLN A 10 0.67 -28.34 -35.57
N ASP A 11 0.97 -29.33 -34.73
CA ASP A 11 0.20 -29.59 -33.50
C ASP A 11 0.60 -28.54 -32.45
N VAL A 12 -0.11 -27.42 -32.54
CA VAL A 12 -0.25 -26.37 -31.55
C VAL A 12 -0.88 -26.92 -30.27
N ALA A 13 -0.15 -27.69 -29.48
CA ALA A 13 -0.66 -28.25 -28.24
C ALA A 13 0.41 -28.46 -27.16
N ASP A 14 0.92 -27.36 -26.60
CA ASP A 14 1.38 -27.36 -25.20
C ASP A 14 0.97 -26.10 -24.45
N VAL A 15 -0.34 -25.82 -24.43
CA VAL A 15 -0.93 -24.88 -23.47
C VAL A 15 -2.07 -25.59 -22.74
N THR A 16 -1.78 -26.74 -22.14
CA THR A 16 -2.71 -27.32 -21.16
C THR A 16 -1.96 -27.77 -19.92
N ARG A 17 -2.03 -26.91 -18.89
CA ARG A 17 -2.37 -27.26 -17.49
C ARG A 17 -1.92 -26.14 -16.55
N ARG A 18 -2.73 -25.09 -16.44
CA ARG A 18 -2.78 -24.34 -15.17
C ARG A 18 -4.16 -24.57 -14.60
N GLY A 19 -4.22 -25.58 -13.73
CA GLY A 19 -5.44 -26.09 -13.11
C GLY A 19 -6.28 -24.98 -12.49
N ARG A 20 -7.55 -25.32 -12.21
CA ARG A 20 -8.52 -24.51 -11.44
C ARG A 20 -7.82 -23.78 -10.29
N ARG A 21 -7.35 -22.57 -10.54
CA ARG A 21 -6.95 -21.65 -9.48
C ARG A 21 -8.25 -21.25 -8.82
N GLY A 22 -8.35 -21.44 -7.51
CA GLY A 22 -9.53 -21.09 -6.73
C GLY A 22 -9.95 -19.62 -6.97
N PRO A 23 -11.16 -19.23 -6.53
CA PRO A 23 -11.64 -17.87 -6.70
C PRO A 23 -10.59 -16.91 -6.11
N GLY A 24 -9.98 -16.08 -6.96
CA GLY A 24 -8.91 -15.18 -6.55
C GLY A 24 -9.32 -14.27 -5.38
N VAL A 25 -8.32 -13.68 -4.73
CA VAL A 25 -8.52 -12.82 -3.56
C VAL A 25 -9.30 -11.57 -3.97
N PRO A 26 -10.40 -11.21 -3.30
CA PRO A 26 -11.08 -9.94 -3.55
C PRO A 26 -10.17 -8.77 -3.12
N ILE A 27 -10.09 -7.76 -3.97
CA ILE A 27 -9.27 -6.56 -3.75
C ILE A 27 -10.10 -5.29 -4.00
N ILE A 28 -9.57 -4.16 -3.55
CA ILE A 28 -10.05 -2.81 -3.83
C ILE A 28 -9.25 -2.27 -5.03
N PRO A 29 -9.83 -2.21 -6.24
CA PRO A 29 -9.12 -1.86 -7.47
C PRO A 29 -8.42 -0.50 -7.43
N SER A 30 -9.10 0.51 -6.85
CA SER A 30 -8.59 1.87 -6.72
C SER A 30 -7.30 1.95 -5.89
N ARG A 31 -7.10 1.04 -4.94
CA ARG A 31 -5.91 1.02 -4.09
C ARG A 31 -4.68 0.47 -4.79
N VAL A 32 -4.86 -0.47 -5.73
CA VAL A 32 -3.77 -0.92 -6.60
C VAL A 32 -3.26 0.25 -7.43
N ARG A 33 -4.18 1.00 -8.03
CA ARG A 33 -3.85 2.21 -8.80
C ARG A 33 -3.18 3.28 -7.95
N GLN A 34 -3.72 3.56 -6.77
CA GLN A 34 -3.18 4.55 -5.85
C GLN A 34 -1.75 4.21 -5.43
N ALA A 35 -1.52 3.01 -4.92
CA ALA A 35 -0.20 2.57 -4.47
C ALA A 35 0.82 2.59 -5.63
N ARG A 36 0.39 2.25 -6.84
CA ARG A 36 1.25 2.34 -8.03
C ARG A 36 1.69 3.79 -8.31
N ILE A 37 0.75 4.73 -8.32
CA ILE A 37 1.01 6.14 -8.63
C ILE A 37 1.87 6.80 -7.54
N GLU A 38 1.58 6.55 -6.27
CA GLU A 38 2.33 7.09 -5.13
C GLU A 38 3.81 6.68 -5.15
N HIS A 39 4.11 5.49 -5.68
CA HIS A 39 5.47 4.98 -5.82
C HIS A 39 6.07 5.26 -7.22
N GLY A 40 5.42 6.07 -8.05
CA GLY A 40 5.93 6.44 -9.37
C GLY A 40 6.05 5.29 -10.37
N LEU A 41 5.33 4.18 -10.15
CA LEU A 41 5.44 2.98 -10.96
C LEU A 41 4.54 3.05 -12.20
N SER A 42 5.05 2.64 -13.37
CA SER A 42 4.19 2.35 -14.52
C SER A 42 3.45 1.01 -14.35
N LEU A 43 2.45 0.76 -15.20
CA LEU A 43 1.76 -0.55 -15.22
C LEU A 43 2.74 -1.70 -15.51
N ALA A 44 3.76 -1.46 -16.33
CA ALA A 44 4.78 -2.45 -16.65
C ALA A 44 5.74 -2.66 -15.46
N ASP A 45 6.11 -1.60 -14.75
CA ASP A 45 7.00 -1.69 -13.59
C ASP A 45 6.34 -2.47 -12.44
N LEU A 46 5.05 -2.22 -12.19
CA LEU A 46 4.31 -3.00 -11.19
C LEU A 46 4.13 -4.46 -11.60
N ALA A 47 3.96 -4.72 -12.90
CA ALA A 47 3.79 -6.07 -13.45
C ALA A 47 5.08 -6.91 -13.36
N GLY A 48 6.23 -6.30 -13.66
CA GLY A 48 7.51 -7.00 -13.69
C GLY A 48 7.52 -8.16 -14.68
N THR A 49 8.06 -9.31 -14.26
CA THR A 49 8.20 -10.51 -15.10
C THR A 49 7.16 -11.60 -14.81
N GLU A 50 6.48 -11.48 -13.67
CA GLU A 50 5.64 -12.52 -13.07
C GLU A 50 4.19 -12.40 -13.52
N VAL A 51 3.74 -11.19 -13.85
CA VAL A 51 2.39 -10.93 -14.37
C VAL A 51 2.45 -9.98 -15.56
N SER A 52 1.40 -9.98 -16.39
CA SER A 52 1.34 -9.12 -17.56
C SER A 52 0.89 -7.70 -17.19
N ARG A 53 1.36 -6.70 -17.95
CA ARG A 53 0.85 -5.32 -17.88
C ARG A 53 -0.68 -5.25 -18.00
N ALA A 54 -1.25 -6.05 -18.89
CA ALA A 54 -2.69 -6.14 -19.11
C ALA A 54 -3.42 -6.65 -17.87
N PHE A 55 -2.84 -7.61 -17.15
CA PHE A 55 -3.42 -8.11 -15.91
C PHE A 55 -3.44 -7.04 -14.81
N ILE A 56 -2.36 -6.27 -14.63
CA ILE A 56 -2.34 -5.13 -13.68
C ILE A 56 -3.42 -4.10 -14.06
N HIS A 57 -3.59 -3.80 -15.35
CA HIS A 57 -4.67 -2.92 -15.79
C HIS A 57 -6.06 -3.49 -15.43
N GLN A 58 -6.30 -4.77 -15.66
CA GLN A 58 -7.55 -5.43 -15.26
C GLN A 58 -7.79 -5.41 -13.75
N LEU A 59 -6.74 -5.53 -12.94
CA LEU A 59 -6.83 -5.39 -11.48
C LEU A 59 -7.26 -3.98 -11.08
N GLU A 60 -6.70 -2.93 -11.69
CA GLU A 60 -7.09 -1.54 -11.41
C GLU A 60 -8.53 -1.22 -11.81
N GLN A 61 -9.09 -1.95 -12.78
CA GLN A 61 -10.49 -1.83 -13.20
C GLN A 61 -11.44 -2.77 -12.43
N GLY A 62 -10.92 -3.62 -11.55
CA GLY A 62 -11.71 -4.61 -10.80
C GLY A 62 -12.25 -5.77 -11.63
N LEU A 63 -11.69 -5.97 -12.83
CA LEU A 63 -12.09 -7.01 -13.77
C LEU A 63 -11.38 -8.34 -13.52
N ALA A 64 -10.37 -8.36 -12.67
CA ALA A 64 -9.59 -9.54 -12.33
C ALA A 64 -9.43 -9.69 -10.82
N ARG A 65 -9.26 -10.94 -10.38
CA ARG A 65 -8.91 -11.28 -9.00
C ARG A 65 -7.53 -11.94 -8.97
N PRO A 66 -6.54 -11.39 -8.23
CA PRO A 66 -5.22 -11.97 -8.13
C PRO A 66 -5.23 -13.23 -7.25
N SER A 67 -4.23 -14.11 -7.41
CA SER A 67 -3.92 -15.06 -6.35
C SER A 67 -3.29 -14.33 -5.16
N LEU A 68 -3.27 -14.97 -3.98
CA LEU A 68 -2.58 -14.41 -2.82
C LEU A 68 -1.10 -14.11 -3.12
N GLN A 69 -0.41 -15.03 -3.79
CA GLN A 69 0.98 -14.88 -4.20
C GLN A 69 1.22 -13.64 -5.09
N ILE A 70 0.33 -13.38 -6.06
CA ILE A 70 0.43 -12.18 -6.90
C ILE A 70 0.16 -10.92 -6.06
N LEU A 71 -0.78 -11.00 -5.13
CA LEU A 71 -1.13 -9.87 -4.27
C LEU A 71 0.03 -9.51 -3.31
N GLU A 72 0.75 -10.50 -2.78
CA GLU A 72 1.97 -10.32 -1.99
C GLU A 72 3.09 -9.65 -2.81
N LEU A 73 3.27 -10.04 -4.08
CA LEU A 73 4.22 -9.40 -4.98
C LEU A 73 3.89 -7.92 -5.21
N ILE A 74 2.62 -7.61 -5.48
CA ILE A 74 2.15 -6.22 -5.64
C ILE A 74 2.41 -5.43 -4.35
N ALA A 75 2.11 -6.03 -3.19
CA ALA A 75 2.34 -5.42 -1.88
C ALA A 75 3.82 -5.09 -1.66
N GLN A 76 4.73 -6.02 -1.96
CA GLN A 76 6.17 -5.81 -1.85
C GLN A 76 6.66 -4.66 -2.75
N ARG A 77 6.24 -4.62 -4.03
CA ARG A 77 6.68 -3.60 -4.99
C ARG A 77 6.20 -2.20 -4.66
N THR A 78 5.00 -2.12 -4.09
CA THR A 78 4.40 -0.86 -3.66
C THR A 78 4.74 -0.49 -2.22
N GLY A 79 5.52 -1.30 -1.50
CA GLY A 79 5.79 -1.07 -0.07
C GLY A 79 4.53 -1.02 0.82
N ARG A 80 3.42 -1.64 0.37
CA ARG A 80 2.15 -1.72 1.12
C ARG A 80 1.95 -3.11 1.70
N SER A 81 1.06 -3.26 2.67
CA SER A 81 0.65 -4.58 3.17
C SER A 81 -0.39 -5.20 2.25
N VAL A 82 -0.53 -6.53 2.27
CA VAL A 82 -1.64 -7.23 1.57
C VAL A 82 -3.01 -6.72 2.04
N SER A 83 -3.15 -6.45 3.34
CA SER A 83 -4.38 -5.91 3.94
C SER A 83 -4.79 -4.56 3.38
N TYR A 84 -3.84 -3.75 2.89
CA TYR A 84 -4.14 -2.48 2.22
C TYR A 84 -4.98 -2.73 0.95
N PHE A 85 -4.76 -3.83 0.23
CA PHE A 85 -5.51 -4.11 -1.00
C PHE A 85 -6.82 -4.85 -0.76
N THR A 86 -6.94 -5.65 0.30
CA THR A 86 -8.12 -6.49 0.54
C THR A 86 -9.15 -5.82 1.44
N SER A 87 -8.69 -5.07 2.44
CA SER A 87 -9.53 -4.53 3.48
C SER A 87 -9.64 -3.02 3.28
N GLY A 88 -10.83 -2.44 3.44
CA GLY A 88 -11.06 -0.99 3.40
C GLY A 88 -10.29 -0.19 4.48
N GLU A 89 -9.40 -0.86 5.20
CA GLU A 89 -8.53 -0.29 6.19
C GLU A 89 -7.41 0.45 5.49
N VAL A 90 -7.47 1.78 5.54
CA VAL A 90 -6.27 2.59 5.43
C VAL A 90 -5.43 2.20 6.64
N GLN A 91 -4.62 1.14 6.50
CA GLN A 91 -3.55 0.91 7.45
C GLN A 91 -2.68 2.16 7.32
N PRO A 92 -2.55 3.01 8.36
CA PRO A 92 -1.44 3.95 8.36
C PRO A 92 -0.21 3.05 8.17
N ALA A 93 0.52 3.28 7.09
CA ALA A 93 1.76 2.57 6.85
C ALA A 93 2.52 2.54 8.17
N ALA A 94 3.11 1.41 8.51
CA ALA A 94 4.29 1.41 9.36
C ALA A 94 5.45 2.08 8.59
N GLY A 95 5.23 3.32 8.13
CA GLY A 95 6.29 4.30 7.98
C GLY A 95 6.74 4.71 9.38
N PRO A 96 7.90 5.36 9.49
CA PRO A 96 8.39 5.82 10.78
C PRO A 96 7.30 6.64 11.48
N ASP A 97 7.06 6.35 12.76
CA ASP A 97 6.04 7.04 13.53
C ASP A 97 6.42 8.53 13.61
N LEU A 98 5.79 9.34 12.76
CA LEU A 98 6.07 10.77 12.63
C LEU A 98 5.97 11.49 13.98
N SER A 99 5.12 11.01 14.89
CA SER A 99 5.07 11.53 16.27
C SER A 99 6.40 11.28 16.99
N SER A 100 6.89 10.03 16.97
CA SER A 100 8.17 9.66 17.55
C SER A 100 9.36 10.41 16.92
N ASP A 101 9.35 10.61 15.61
CA ASP A 101 10.40 11.32 14.88
C ASP A 101 10.49 12.79 15.26
N LEU A 102 9.34 13.46 15.38
CA LEU A 102 9.27 14.85 15.84
C LEU A 102 9.76 14.99 17.29
N VAL A 103 9.41 14.03 18.16
CA VAL A 103 9.94 13.99 19.53
C VAL A 103 11.46 13.80 19.53
N ALA A 104 11.97 12.84 18.75
CA ALA A 104 13.41 12.58 18.66
C ALA A 104 14.18 13.80 18.11
N THR A 105 13.62 14.47 17.11
CA THR A 105 14.16 15.70 16.52
C THR A 105 14.18 16.83 17.54
N SER A 106 13.11 17.03 18.32
CA SER A 106 13.05 18.05 19.38
C SER A 106 14.16 17.83 20.42
N LYS A 107 14.39 16.58 20.86
CA LYS A 107 15.48 16.23 21.79
C LYS A 107 16.86 16.46 21.19
N ARG A 108 17.04 16.22 19.88
CA ARG A 108 18.30 16.48 19.19
C ARG A 108 18.58 17.99 19.11
N LEU A 109 17.56 18.80 18.82
CA LEU A 109 17.67 20.26 18.81
C LEU A 109 17.97 20.85 20.19
N GLU A 110 17.36 20.33 21.26
CA GLU A 110 17.69 20.75 22.63
C GLU A 110 19.16 20.47 22.99
N ARG A 111 19.65 19.27 22.64
CA ARG A 111 21.06 18.92 22.84
C ARG A 111 21.97 19.85 22.05
N LEU A 112 21.67 20.10 20.78
CA LEU A 112 22.45 21.02 19.96
C LEU A 112 22.47 22.44 20.55
N ALA A 113 21.31 22.97 20.93
CA ALA A 113 21.19 24.30 21.53
C ALA A 113 21.98 24.42 22.84
N SER A 114 22.08 23.34 23.63
CA SER A 114 22.89 23.33 24.86
C SER A 114 24.40 23.38 24.61
N THR A 115 24.86 22.98 23.41
CA THR A 115 26.27 23.01 23.03
C THR A 115 26.70 24.30 22.34
N LEU A 116 25.75 25.17 21.99
CA LEU A 116 26.01 26.41 21.27
C LEU A 116 25.95 27.62 22.22
N GLU A 117 26.84 28.60 22.01
CA GLU A 117 26.72 29.91 22.64
C GLU A 117 25.66 30.74 21.90
N LEU A 118 24.44 30.72 22.43
CA LEU A 118 23.30 31.44 21.86
C LEU A 118 23.02 32.73 22.63
N THR A 119 22.78 33.82 21.87
CA THR A 119 22.12 35.02 22.40
C THR A 119 20.74 34.68 22.96
N GLU A 120 20.21 35.53 23.83
CA GLU A 120 18.86 35.31 24.40
C GLU A 120 17.79 35.18 23.30
N SER A 121 17.83 36.07 22.30
CA SER A 121 16.91 36.03 21.17
C SER A 121 16.99 34.71 20.39
N ASN A 122 18.20 34.20 20.12
CA ASN A 122 18.37 32.93 19.43
C ASN A 122 17.91 31.74 20.30
N ARG A 123 18.18 31.78 21.60
CA ARG A 123 17.73 30.76 22.56
C ARG A 123 16.20 30.67 22.60
N GLU A 124 15.53 31.81 22.58
CA GLU A 124 14.08 31.88 22.58
C GLU A 124 13.48 31.34 21.26
N ALA A 125 14.09 31.69 20.12
CA ALA A 125 13.71 31.12 18.82
C ALA A 125 13.86 29.57 18.80
N PHE A 126 14.98 29.04 19.30
CA PHE A 126 15.18 27.59 19.44
C PHE A 126 14.12 26.93 20.32
N ARG A 127 13.77 27.56 21.45
CA ARG A 127 12.72 27.08 22.36
C ARG A 127 11.36 27.01 21.67
N MET A 128 11.01 28.01 20.87
CA MET A 128 9.76 28.01 20.10
C MET A 128 9.71 26.85 19.10
N VAL A 129 10.79 26.61 18.36
CA VAL A 129 10.87 25.49 17.40
C VAL A 129 10.70 24.15 18.11
N VAL A 130 11.42 23.93 19.22
CA VAL A 130 11.31 22.71 20.03
C VAL A 130 9.88 22.50 20.54
N ASN A 131 9.24 23.57 21.03
CA ASN A 131 7.85 23.50 21.48
C ASN A 131 6.93 23.11 20.32
N ASN A 132 7.04 23.76 19.16
CA ASN A 132 6.18 23.46 18.02
C ASN A 132 6.31 22.00 17.56
N LEU A 133 7.53 21.45 17.54
CA LEU A 133 7.75 20.04 17.21
C LEU A 133 7.05 19.10 18.20
N ARG A 134 7.14 19.39 19.50
CA ARG A 134 6.46 18.61 20.55
C ARG A 134 4.94 18.68 20.43
N HIS A 135 4.40 19.87 20.16
CA HIS A 135 2.96 20.03 19.97
C HIS A 135 2.49 19.28 18.72
N GLY A 136 3.21 19.40 17.60
CA GLY A 136 2.94 18.64 16.38
C GLY A 136 2.90 17.13 16.62
N ALA A 137 3.88 16.59 17.38
CA ALA A 137 3.90 15.18 17.74
C ALA A 137 2.63 14.76 18.52
N ARG A 138 2.24 15.54 19.54
CA ARG A 138 1.02 15.25 20.32
C ARG A 138 -0.25 15.29 19.47
N LEU A 139 -0.37 16.26 18.56
CA LEU A 139 -1.51 16.37 17.65
C LEU A 139 -1.58 15.16 16.73
N ILE A 140 -0.46 14.75 16.14
CA ILE A 140 -0.40 13.57 15.27
C ILE A 140 -0.74 12.30 16.04
N ALA A 141 -0.21 12.14 17.26
CA ALA A 141 -0.55 11.02 18.14
C ALA A 141 -2.05 11.00 18.47
N ALA A 142 -2.65 12.15 18.81
CA ALA A 142 -4.07 12.23 19.13
C ALA A 142 -4.94 11.85 17.93
N VAL A 143 -4.67 12.42 16.75
CA VAL A 143 -5.42 12.13 15.52
C VAL A 143 -5.31 10.65 15.12
N THR A 144 -4.12 10.05 15.26
CA THR A 144 -3.94 8.63 14.94
C THR A 144 -4.68 7.72 15.93
N GLN A 145 -4.70 8.05 17.22
CA GLN A 145 -5.47 7.33 18.24
C GLN A 145 -6.98 7.48 18.05
N GLU A 146 -7.49 8.67 17.75
CA GLU A 146 -8.91 8.89 17.45
C GLU A 146 -9.38 8.08 16.24
N ARG A 147 -8.59 8.03 15.16
CA ARG A 147 -8.90 7.19 13.99
C ARG A 147 -8.92 5.71 14.34
N LYS A 148 -8.02 5.26 15.22
CA LYS A 148 -7.97 3.87 15.69
C LYS A 148 -9.17 3.54 16.57
N ALA A 149 -9.56 4.43 17.50
CA ALA A 149 -10.71 4.27 18.38
C ALA A 149 -12.02 4.22 17.59
N ARG A 150 -12.26 5.17 16.68
CA ARG A 150 -13.44 5.19 15.79
C ARG A 150 -13.55 3.93 14.91
N LYS A 151 -12.42 3.34 14.55
CA LYS A 151 -12.38 2.07 13.80
C LYS A 151 -12.73 0.87 14.70
N ALA A 152 -12.27 0.87 15.95
CA ALA A 152 -12.59 -0.18 16.93
C ALA A 152 -14.06 -0.17 17.37
N GLU A 153 -14.69 1.00 17.40
CA GLU A 153 -16.10 1.18 17.77
C GLU A 153 -17.09 0.89 16.62
N ARG A 154 -16.61 0.70 15.39
CA ARG A 154 -17.49 0.37 14.25
C ARG A 154 -17.85 -1.12 14.33
N PRO A 155 -19.13 -1.49 14.56
CA PRO A 155 -19.51 -2.89 14.68
C PRO A 155 -19.24 -3.64 13.38
N PRO A 156 -18.89 -4.94 13.43
CA PRO A 156 -18.78 -5.76 12.23
C PRO A 156 -20.12 -5.70 11.51
N GLY A 157 -20.09 -5.31 10.23
CA GLY A 157 -21.28 -5.01 9.45
C GLY A 157 -22.30 -6.15 9.55
N THR A 158 -23.53 -5.78 9.89
CA THR A 158 -24.72 -6.61 9.77
C THR A 158 -24.75 -7.22 8.37
N GLN A 159 -24.42 -8.51 8.26
CA GLN A 159 -24.79 -9.27 7.08
C GLN A 159 -26.31 -9.38 7.14
N HIS A 160 -26.97 -8.55 6.33
CA HIS A 160 -28.41 -8.61 6.16
C HIS A 160 -28.78 -10.00 5.65
N GLU A 161 -29.57 -10.71 6.46
CA GLU A 161 -30.47 -11.76 6.01
C GLU A 161 -31.28 -11.26 4.80
N LEU A 162 -31.24 -12.03 3.72
CA LEU A 162 -32.26 -12.08 2.69
C LEU A 162 -32.12 -13.44 2.00
N THR A 163 -32.63 -14.47 2.65
CA THR A 163 -33.16 -15.64 1.96
C THR A 163 -34.53 -15.92 2.53
N SER A 164 -35.51 -15.81 1.63
CA SER A 164 -36.91 -16.22 1.75
C SER A 164 -37.08 -17.67 2.17
#